data_AF-A0A8T1Z5M3-F1
#
_entry.id   AF-A0A8T1Z5M3-F1
#
_cell.length_a   1.000
_cell.length_b   1.000
_cell.length_c   1.000
_cell.angle_alpha   90.00
_cell.angle_beta   90.00
_cell.angle_gamma   90.00
#
_symmetry.space_group_name_H-M   'P 1'
#
loop_
_entity.id
_entity.type
_entity.pdbx_description
1 polymer ?
#
loop_
_entity_poly.entity_id
_entity_poly.type
_entity_poly.pdbx_seq_one_letter_code
_entity_poly.pdbx_strand_id
1 'polypeptide(L)'
;MKRAVSIGLLRGNIRKDQLERTSDAGKATIKRVAAILGIEIRDKGQRKLVLTNKTVTFSRMIALFPHLASQLIISKESLFVNRFASFNDANRFPAQTHKLPIAMLHSGFAGLIPRESDDIEIIDLICICHSAFMAEFSLLITPHEQRSCHALYENQKRYTEAARKSGLIPDEDRIVYLLAFGLLSSDSLDKMLKVAARVSTLSGRQEEASVTRSSFTIVEDRLKIVKDDVKWDELLKKAKSIVDAPSSMRSQVAAVDSLDGVWFNDFAPFSFFLLFRFIYFYV
;
A
#
# COMPACT_ATOMS: atom_id res chain seq x y z
N MET A 1 14.53 -6.12 -8.78
CA MET A 1 13.46 -5.99 -7.76
C MET A 1 12.78 -4.62 -7.76
N LYS A 2 13.48 -3.51 -7.42
CA LYS A 2 12.88 -2.15 -7.39
C LYS A 2 12.06 -1.75 -8.63
N ARG A 3 12.56 -2.06 -9.83
CA ARG A 3 11.83 -1.80 -11.09
C ARG A 3 10.51 -2.58 -11.17
N ALA A 4 10.47 -3.83 -10.72
CA ALA A 4 9.26 -4.63 -10.73
C ALA A 4 8.22 -4.11 -9.74
N VAL A 5 8.66 -3.69 -8.54
CA VAL A 5 7.80 -3.01 -7.55
C VAL A 5 7.25 -1.70 -8.12
N SER A 6 8.10 -0.87 -8.72
CA SER A 6 7.68 0.38 -9.37
C SER A 6 6.66 0.15 -10.49
N ILE A 7 6.88 -0.85 -11.34
CA ILE A 7 5.93 -1.23 -12.39
C ILE A 7 4.61 -1.70 -11.76
N GLY A 8 4.65 -2.52 -10.71
CA GLY A 8 3.45 -2.95 -9.99
C GLY A 8 2.67 -1.78 -9.41
N LEU A 9 3.34 -0.82 -8.77
CA LEU A 9 2.70 0.37 -8.19
C LEU A 9 2.06 1.26 -9.26
N LEU A 10 2.76 1.46 -10.38
CA LEU A 10 2.32 2.37 -11.45
C LEU A 10 1.38 1.70 -12.46
N ARG A 11 1.41 0.40 -12.67
CA ARG A 11 0.64 -0.24 -13.75
C ARG A 11 -0.16 -1.46 -13.28
N GLY A 12 0.00 -1.87 -12.03
CA GLY A 12 -0.53 -3.13 -11.54
C GLY A 12 0.03 -4.31 -12.35
N ASN A 13 -0.78 -5.36 -12.47
CA ASN A 13 -0.47 -6.45 -13.40
C ASN A 13 -0.84 -6.03 -14.82
N ILE A 14 0.17 -5.66 -15.61
CA ILE A 14 0.01 -5.18 -16.98
C ILE A 14 -0.40 -6.31 -17.94
N ARG A 15 -1.35 -6.02 -18.82
CA ARG A 15 -1.77 -6.87 -19.95
C ARG A 15 -1.12 -6.42 -21.25
N LYS A 16 -1.14 -7.27 -22.30
CA LYS A 16 -0.57 -6.93 -23.60
C LYS A 16 -1.24 -5.70 -24.24
N ASP A 17 -2.56 -5.54 -24.13
CA ASP A 17 -3.27 -4.35 -24.63
C ASP A 17 -2.82 -3.05 -23.94
N GLN A 18 -2.49 -3.14 -22.65
CA GLN A 18 -1.97 -2.01 -21.88
C GLN A 18 -0.48 -1.78 -22.15
N LEU A 19 0.27 -2.83 -22.44
CA LEU A 19 1.66 -2.76 -22.85
C LEU A 19 1.77 -2.03 -24.19
N GLU A 20 0.87 -2.28 -25.14
CA GLU A 20 0.90 -1.61 -26.44
C GLU A 20 0.68 -0.09 -26.36
N ARG A 21 0.01 0.39 -25.31
CA ARG A 21 -0.17 1.81 -24.99
C ARG A 21 0.98 2.41 -24.17
N THR A 22 2.13 1.76 -24.12
CA THR A 22 3.32 2.25 -23.40
C THR A 22 4.36 2.74 -24.40
N SER A 23 5.22 3.69 -24.04
CA SER A 23 6.36 4.10 -24.89
C SER A 23 7.25 2.90 -25.24
N ASP A 24 7.96 2.93 -26.37
CA ASP A 24 8.81 1.79 -26.79
C ASP A 24 9.91 1.47 -25.76
N ALA A 25 10.53 2.50 -25.18
CA ALA A 25 11.48 2.36 -24.07
C ALA A 25 10.83 1.70 -22.85
N GLY A 26 9.60 2.11 -22.51
CA GLY A 26 8.81 1.51 -21.45
C GLY A 26 8.44 0.05 -21.71
N LYS A 27 7.98 -0.28 -22.93
CA LYS A 27 7.69 -1.64 -23.36
C LYS A 27 8.92 -2.54 -23.23
N ALA A 28 10.07 -2.09 -23.73
CA ALA A 28 11.33 -2.82 -23.65
C ALA A 28 11.75 -3.08 -22.19
N THR A 29 11.58 -2.08 -21.32
CA THR A 29 11.87 -2.21 -19.88
C THR A 29 10.95 -3.23 -19.21
N ILE A 30 9.64 -3.13 -19.44
CA ILE A 30 8.65 -4.03 -18.84
C ILE A 30 8.88 -5.47 -19.32
N LYS A 31 9.08 -5.68 -20.62
CA LYS A 31 9.39 -7.01 -21.19
C LYS A 31 10.66 -7.59 -20.60
N ARG A 32 11.73 -6.80 -20.46
CA ARG A 32 12.99 -7.23 -19.84
C ARG A 32 12.80 -7.65 -18.38
N VAL A 33 12.12 -6.83 -17.58
CA VAL A 33 11.86 -7.15 -16.17
C VAL A 33 10.99 -8.40 -16.04
N ALA A 34 9.97 -8.52 -16.87
CA ALA A 34 9.08 -9.69 -16.88
C ALA A 34 9.84 -10.98 -17.24
N ALA A 35 10.69 -10.94 -18.26
CA ALA A 35 11.53 -12.09 -18.65
C ALA A 35 12.49 -12.54 -17.54
N ILE A 36 13.19 -11.59 -16.90
CA ILE A 36 14.14 -11.90 -15.81
C ILE A 36 13.44 -12.56 -14.61
N LEU A 37 12.22 -12.14 -14.29
CA LEU A 37 11.47 -12.60 -13.11
C LEU A 37 10.47 -13.72 -13.42
N GLY A 38 10.38 -14.18 -14.66
CA GLY A 38 9.37 -15.16 -15.07
C GLY A 38 7.93 -14.68 -14.92
N ILE A 39 7.66 -13.38 -15.08
CA ILE A 39 6.32 -12.80 -15.00
C ILE A 39 5.64 -12.92 -16.36
N GLU A 40 4.47 -13.55 -16.38
CA GLU A 40 3.67 -13.68 -17.60
C GLU A 40 2.81 -12.44 -17.88
N ILE A 41 2.94 -11.85 -19.08
CA ILE A 41 2.12 -10.73 -19.56
C ILE A 41 0.98 -11.27 -20.42
N ARG A 42 -0.26 -11.12 -19.91
CA ARG A 42 -1.45 -11.78 -20.47
C ARG A 42 -2.03 -11.07 -21.69
N ASP A 43 -2.62 -11.83 -22.59
CA ASP A 43 -3.48 -11.29 -23.66
C ASP A 43 -4.84 -10.84 -23.14
N LYS A 44 -5.48 -9.92 -23.87
CA LYS A 44 -6.86 -9.52 -23.62
C LYS A 44 -7.77 -10.72 -23.90
N GLY A 45 -8.58 -11.12 -22.91
CA GLY A 45 -9.56 -12.20 -23.07
C GLY A 45 -9.07 -13.63 -22.78
N GLN A 46 -7.79 -13.81 -22.42
CA GLN A 46 -7.33 -15.10 -21.91
C GLN A 46 -8.05 -15.47 -20.60
N ARG A 47 -8.31 -16.78 -20.42
CA ARG A 47 -8.89 -17.33 -19.18
C ARG A 47 -8.08 -16.88 -17.98
N LYS A 48 -8.75 -16.69 -16.83
CA LYS A 48 -8.09 -16.36 -15.56
C LYS A 48 -6.93 -17.33 -15.31
N LEU A 49 -5.72 -16.79 -15.23
CA LEU A 49 -4.54 -17.57 -14.89
C LEU A 49 -4.78 -18.22 -13.54
N VAL A 50 -4.56 -19.53 -13.46
CA VAL A 50 -4.55 -20.23 -12.18
C VAL A 50 -3.29 -19.77 -11.45
N LEU A 51 -3.47 -18.82 -10.53
CA LEU A 51 -2.38 -18.32 -9.71
C LEU A 51 -2.05 -19.39 -8.67
N THR A 52 -0.91 -20.04 -8.84
CA THR A 52 -0.33 -20.93 -7.82
C THR A 52 0.62 -20.14 -6.92
N ASN A 53 1.12 -20.71 -5.82
CA ASN A 53 2.18 -20.08 -5.02
C ASN A 53 3.47 -19.80 -5.82
N LYS A 54 3.71 -20.52 -6.93
CA LYS A 54 4.88 -20.33 -7.81
C LYS A 54 4.73 -19.21 -8.84
N THR A 55 3.54 -18.65 -9.02
CA THR A 55 3.30 -17.63 -10.05
C THR A 55 3.80 -16.26 -9.60
N VAL A 56 4.82 -15.71 -10.25
CA VAL A 56 5.29 -14.34 -9.98
C VAL A 56 4.47 -13.33 -10.79
N THR A 57 4.05 -12.23 -10.16
CA THR A 57 3.34 -11.12 -10.83
C THR A 57 3.84 -9.79 -10.29
N PHE A 58 3.72 -8.71 -11.05
CA PHE A 58 4.12 -7.37 -10.59
C PHE A 58 3.44 -6.98 -9.28
N SER A 59 2.16 -7.29 -9.10
CA SER A 59 1.46 -7.03 -7.83
C SER A 59 1.98 -7.89 -6.67
N ARG A 60 2.39 -9.14 -6.92
CA ARG A 60 3.05 -9.96 -5.88
C ARG A 60 4.42 -9.43 -5.49
N MET A 61 5.13 -8.73 -6.39
CA MET A 61 6.37 -8.04 -6.03
C MET A 61 6.15 -6.94 -5.00
N ILE A 62 5.00 -6.24 -5.04
CA ILE A 62 4.63 -5.27 -4.01
C ILE A 62 4.47 -5.98 -2.65
N ALA A 63 3.77 -7.11 -2.63
CA ALA A 63 3.52 -7.87 -1.40
C ALA A 63 4.79 -8.52 -0.82
N LEU A 64 5.74 -8.93 -1.66
CA LEU A 64 7.02 -9.50 -1.24
C LEU A 64 8.01 -8.42 -0.76
N PHE A 65 7.91 -7.20 -1.27
CA PHE A 65 8.81 -6.10 -0.92
C PHE A 65 8.03 -4.83 -0.52
N PRO A 66 7.20 -4.91 0.54
CA PRO A 66 6.31 -3.81 0.87
C PRO A 66 7.08 -2.58 1.39
N HIS A 67 8.21 -2.78 2.08
CA HIS A 67 9.10 -1.69 2.49
C HIS A 67 9.65 -0.90 1.29
N LEU A 68 10.04 -1.59 0.20
CA LEU A 68 10.48 -0.93 -1.03
C LEU A 68 9.32 -0.18 -1.69
N ALA A 69 8.09 -0.71 -1.60
CA ALA A 69 6.92 -0.05 -2.16
C ALA A 69 6.62 1.25 -1.42
N SER A 70 6.53 1.24 -0.09
CA SER A 70 6.35 2.44 0.73
C SER A 70 7.46 3.46 0.47
N GLN A 71 8.73 3.03 0.48
CA GLN A 71 9.87 3.90 0.22
C GLN A 71 9.81 4.54 -1.17
N LEU A 72 9.45 3.79 -2.21
CA LEU A 72 9.33 4.30 -3.58
C LEU A 72 8.23 5.36 -3.69
N ILE A 73 7.07 5.12 -3.06
CA ILE A 73 5.95 6.07 -3.08
C ILE A 73 6.33 7.38 -2.39
N ILE A 74 6.94 7.31 -1.20
CA ILE A 74 7.42 8.49 -0.46
C ILE A 74 8.46 9.25 -1.29
N SER A 75 9.46 8.54 -1.83
CA SER A 75 10.57 9.18 -2.55
C SER A 75 10.18 9.82 -3.88
N LYS A 76 9.02 9.46 -4.43
CA LYS A 76 8.52 9.93 -5.72
C LYS A 76 7.04 10.27 -5.66
N GLU A 77 6.64 10.94 -4.59
CA GLU A 77 5.25 11.27 -4.31
C GLU A 77 4.54 11.86 -5.54
N SER A 78 5.19 12.77 -6.28
CA SER A 78 4.67 13.40 -7.50
C SER A 78 4.16 12.42 -8.57
N LEU A 79 4.75 11.23 -8.69
CA LEU A 79 4.30 10.19 -9.64
C LEU A 79 3.00 9.49 -9.18
N PHE A 80 2.67 9.61 -7.90
CA PHE A 80 1.54 8.94 -7.26
C PHE A 80 0.42 9.90 -6.85
N VAL A 81 0.67 11.21 -6.74
CA VAL A 81 -0.35 12.22 -6.37
C VAL A 81 -1.61 12.12 -7.23
N ASN A 82 -1.47 11.95 -8.55
CA ASN A 82 -2.61 11.87 -9.46
C ASN A 82 -3.42 10.56 -9.37
N ARG A 83 -2.91 9.53 -8.67
CA ARG A 83 -3.66 8.28 -8.43
C ARG A 83 -4.60 8.37 -7.23
N PHE A 84 -4.31 9.30 -6.32
CA PHE A 84 -5.02 9.47 -5.06
C PHE A 84 -5.57 10.89 -5.02
N ALA A 85 -6.26 11.29 -6.09
CA ALA A 85 -6.85 12.61 -6.23
C ALA A 85 -7.60 12.99 -4.94
N SER A 86 -7.56 14.27 -4.56
CA SER A 86 -8.26 14.75 -3.36
C SER A 86 -9.75 14.61 -3.58
N PHE A 87 -10.33 13.50 -3.14
CA PHE A 87 -11.77 13.31 -3.12
C PHE A 87 -12.34 14.11 -1.95
N ASN A 88 -13.27 15.02 -2.23
CA ASN A 88 -14.00 15.78 -1.20
C ASN A 88 -15.25 15.04 -0.70
N ASP A 89 -15.29 13.71 -0.81
CA ASP A 89 -16.40 12.88 -0.35
C ASP A 89 -15.92 11.87 0.69
N ALA A 90 -15.88 12.30 1.95
CA ALA A 90 -15.49 11.43 3.07
C ALA A 90 -16.50 10.28 3.32
N ASN A 91 -17.69 10.31 2.72
CA ASN A 91 -18.63 9.20 2.83
C ASN A 91 -18.22 8.04 1.92
N ARG A 92 -17.52 8.33 0.82
CA ARG A 92 -17.11 7.34 -0.17
C ARG A 92 -15.60 7.07 -0.16
N PHE A 93 -14.79 8.08 0.15
CA PHE A 93 -13.33 8.03 0.09
C PHE A 93 -12.64 8.61 1.35
N PRO A 94 -12.98 8.16 2.57
CA PRO A 94 -12.41 8.70 3.81
C PRO A 94 -10.88 8.71 3.87
N ALA A 95 -10.20 7.65 3.42
CA ALA A 95 -8.75 7.53 3.43
C ALA A 95 -8.07 8.59 2.57
N GLN A 96 -8.64 8.88 1.40
CA GLN A 96 -8.14 9.92 0.49
C GLN A 96 -8.54 11.31 0.97
N THR A 97 -9.77 11.52 1.46
CA THR A 97 -10.24 12.82 1.97
C THR A 97 -9.43 13.27 3.19
N HIS A 98 -9.09 12.36 4.09
CA HIS A 98 -8.30 12.66 5.29
C HIS A 98 -6.79 12.49 5.09
N LYS A 99 -6.35 12.27 3.84
CA LYS A 99 -4.94 12.23 3.44
C LYS A 99 -4.11 11.25 4.28
N LEU A 100 -4.52 9.98 4.31
CA LEU A 100 -3.71 8.94 4.96
C LEU A 100 -2.25 9.03 4.49
N PRO A 101 -1.29 8.70 5.37
CA PRO A 101 0.12 8.72 5.01
C PRO A 101 0.40 7.92 3.72
N ILE A 102 1.12 8.53 2.78
CA ILE A 102 1.28 7.99 1.42
C ILE A 102 1.98 6.62 1.40
N ALA A 103 2.80 6.34 2.42
CA ALA A 103 3.47 5.06 2.63
C ALA A 103 2.50 3.88 2.76
N MET A 104 1.26 4.13 3.19
CA MET A 104 0.20 3.12 3.36
C MET A 104 -0.55 2.81 2.07
N LEU A 105 -0.40 3.62 1.03
CA LEU A 105 -1.30 3.63 -0.14
C LEU A 105 -0.89 2.58 -1.20
N HIS A 106 -0.66 1.34 -0.80
CA HIS A 106 -0.41 0.23 -1.71
C HIS A 106 -0.81 -1.13 -1.15
N SER A 107 -1.10 -2.08 -2.04
CA SER A 107 -1.66 -3.39 -1.70
C SER A 107 -0.76 -4.31 -0.88
N GLY A 108 0.50 -3.95 -0.62
CA GLY A 108 1.43 -4.75 0.19
C GLY A 108 1.66 -4.18 1.59
N PHE A 109 1.13 -2.99 1.89
CA PHE A 109 1.46 -2.27 3.12
C PHE A 109 1.13 -3.08 4.38
N ALA A 110 0.05 -3.87 4.36
CA ALA A 110 -0.32 -4.71 5.49
C ALA A 110 0.76 -5.72 5.94
N GLY A 111 1.71 -6.08 5.07
CA GLY A 111 2.90 -6.87 5.44
C GLY A 111 3.93 -6.11 6.29
N LEU A 112 3.77 -4.79 6.47
CA LEU A 112 4.57 -3.93 7.35
C LEU A 112 3.87 -3.65 8.69
N ILE A 113 2.66 -4.17 8.92
CA ILE A 113 1.96 -3.97 10.19
C ILE A 113 2.45 -5.05 11.17
N PRO A 114 2.94 -4.69 12.38
CA PRO A 114 3.33 -5.67 13.39
C PRO A 114 2.22 -6.68 13.71
N ARG A 115 2.61 -7.94 13.92
CA ARG A 115 1.71 -9.02 14.36
C ARG A 115 1.38 -8.90 15.85
N GLU A 116 2.40 -8.54 16.61
CA GLU A 116 2.34 -8.37 18.06
C GLU A 116 2.95 -7.01 18.42
N SER A 117 2.35 -6.35 19.40
CA SER A 117 2.73 -5.02 19.88
C SER A 117 2.20 -4.86 21.30
N ASP A 118 2.89 -4.07 22.12
CA ASP A 118 2.42 -3.72 23.46
C ASP A 118 1.17 -2.82 23.43
N ASP A 119 1.01 -2.10 22.32
CA ASP A 119 -0.14 -1.26 21.99
C ASP A 119 -0.86 -1.95 20.82
N ILE A 120 -1.95 -2.65 21.10
CA ILE A 120 -2.74 -3.35 20.08
C ILE A 120 -3.71 -2.38 19.39
N GLU A 121 -4.12 -1.32 20.08
CA GLU A 121 -5.07 -0.34 19.56
C GLU A 121 -4.50 0.42 18.35
N ILE A 122 -3.20 0.74 18.35
CA ILE A 122 -2.54 1.36 17.20
C ILE A 122 -2.45 0.40 16.01
N ILE A 123 -2.25 -0.90 16.26
CA ILE A 123 -2.20 -1.92 15.23
C ILE A 123 -3.57 -2.06 14.56
N ASP A 124 -4.63 -2.12 15.37
CA ASP A 124 -6.01 -2.15 14.88
C ASP A 124 -6.35 -0.88 14.10
N LEU A 125 -5.93 0.29 14.59
CA LEU A 125 -6.11 1.57 13.89
C LEU A 125 -5.45 1.56 12.50
N ILE A 126 -4.20 1.10 12.41
CA ILE A 126 -3.47 0.99 11.13
C ILE A 126 -4.18 0.00 10.20
N CYS A 127 -4.65 -1.14 10.72
CA CYS A 127 -5.40 -2.15 9.97
C CYS A 127 -6.73 -1.60 9.40
N ILE A 128 -7.47 -0.83 10.20
CA ILE A 128 -8.71 -0.14 9.78
C ILE A 128 -8.40 0.81 8.64
N CYS A 129 -7.40 1.68 8.81
CA CYS A 129 -7.02 2.69 7.83
C CYS A 129 -6.57 2.08 6.50
N HIS A 130 -5.70 1.06 6.55
CA HIS A 130 -5.27 0.36 5.34
C HIS A 130 -6.44 -0.36 4.65
N SER A 131 -7.31 -1.04 5.39
CA SER A 131 -8.47 -1.74 4.82
C SER A 131 -9.45 -0.76 4.16
N ALA A 132 -9.63 0.43 4.74
CA ALA A 132 -10.43 1.51 4.16
C ALA A 132 -9.84 1.99 2.83
N PHE A 133 -8.53 2.29 2.80
CA PHE A 133 -7.84 2.62 1.56
C PHE A 133 -7.99 1.51 0.50
N MET A 134 -7.83 0.24 0.87
CA MET A 134 -7.96 -0.87 -0.09
C MET A 134 -9.39 -1.03 -0.62
N ALA A 135 -10.41 -0.69 0.17
CA ALA A 135 -11.81 -0.68 -0.28
C ALA A 135 -12.04 0.43 -1.31
N GLU A 136 -11.52 1.62 -1.04
CA GLU A 136 -11.56 2.76 -1.96
C GLU A 136 -10.80 2.48 -3.26
N PHE A 137 -9.59 1.95 -3.13
CA PHE A 137 -8.77 1.56 -4.28
C PHE A 137 -9.48 0.53 -5.14
N SER A 138 -10.25 -0.39 -4.54
CA SER A 138 -11.08 -1.35 -5.29
C SER A 138 -12.16 -0.65 -6.13
N LEU A 139 -12.82 0.38 -5.59
CA LEU A 139 -13.79 1.19 -6.35
C LEU A 139 -13.14 1.94 -7.52
N LEU A 140 -11.92 2.45 -7.32
CA LEU A 140 -11.19 3.18 -8.36
C LEU A 140 -10.76 2.27 -9.53
N ILE A 141 -10.28 1.06 -9.23
CA ILE A 141 -9.81 0.14 -10.29
C ILE A 141 -10.95 -0.70 -10.90
N THR A 142 -12.09 -0.79 -10.22
CA THR A 142 -13.28 -1.54 -10.69
C THR A 142 -14.51 -0.62 -10.66
N PRO A 143 -14.70 0.26 -11.66
CA PRO A 143 -15.78 1.26 -11.62
C PRO A 143 -17.19 0.69 -11.73
N HIS A 144 -17.32 -0.58 -12.16
CA HIS A 144 -18.60 -1.32 -12.17
C HIS A 144 -18.82 -2.15 -10.91
N GLU A 145 -18.04 -1.91 -9.85
CA GLU A 145 -18.20 -2.57 -8.57
C GLU A 145 -19.57 -2.24 -7.97
N GLN A 146 -20.38 -3.29 -7.76
CA GLN A 146 -21.75 -3.17 -7.25
C GLN A 146 -21.82 -3.35 -5.73
N ARG A 147 -20.74 -3.83 -5.10
CA ARG A 147 -20.70 -3.98 -3.64
C ARG A 147 -20.67 -2.62 -2.96
N SER A 148 -21.36 -2.52 -1.83
CA SER A 148 -21.29 -1.33 -0.97
C SER A 148 -19.87 -1.13 -0.42
N CYS A 149 -19.54 0.12 -0.06
CA CYS A 149 -18.25 0.46 0.57
C CYS A 149 -17.99 -0.41 1.82
N HIS A 150 -19.02 -0.61 2.66
CA HIS A 150 -18.96 -1.50 3.81
C HIS A 150 -18.63 -2.95 3.44
N ALA A 151 -19.30 -3.53 2.42
CA ALA A 151 -19.02 -4.89 1.99
C ALA A 151 -17.60 -5.06 1.39
N LEU A 152 -17.08 -4.02 0.74
CA LEU A 152 -15.69 -4.01 0.27
C LEU A 152 -14.73 -3.95 1.45
N TYR A 153 -14.98 -3.07 2.41
CA TYR A 153 -14.18 -2.92 3.62
C TYR A 153 -14.08 -4.21 4.43
N GLU A 154 -15.21 -4.87 4.74
CA GLU A 154 -15.22 -6.15 5.46
C GLU A 154 -14.47 -7.26 4.71
N ASN A 155 -14.50 -7.24 3.38
CA ASN A 155 -13.67 -8.15 2.58
C ASN A 155 -12.18 -7.80 2.70
N GLN A 156 -11.83 -6.51 2.71
CA GLN A 156 -10.44 -6.05 2.81
C GLN A 156 -9.83 -6.31 4.19
N LYS A 157 -10.61 -6.24 5.27
CA LYS A 157 -10.17 -6.63 6.63
C LYS A 157 -9.51 -8.02 6.63
N ARG A 158 -10.15 -9.01 5.99
CA ARG A 158 -9.65 -10.39 5.92
C ARG A 158 -8.30 -10.48 5.19
N TYR A 159 -8.12 -9.70 4.13
CA TYR A 159 -6.88 -9.67 3.36
C TYR A 159 -5.75 -8.96 4.12
N THR A 160 -6.06 -7.82 4.74
CA THR A 160 -5.13 -7.10 5.63
C THR A 160 -4.64 -8.01 6.74
N GLU A 161 -5.54 -8.76 7.39
CA GLU A 161 -5.17 -9.64 8.49
C GLU A 161 -4.29 -10.82 8.03
N ALA A 162 -4.61 -11.42 6.88
CA ALA A 162 -3.77 -12.46 6.30
C ALA A 162 -2.37 -11.96 5.93
N ALA A 163 -2.27 -10.74 5.38
CA ALA A 163 -0.99 -10.07 5.11
C ALA A 163 -0.15 -9.90 6.36
N ARG A 164 -0.79 -9.38 7.41
CA ARG A 164 -0.17 -9.07 8.70
C ARG A 164 0.41 -10.32 9.32
N LYS A 165 -0.31 -11.44 9.27
CA LYS A 165 0.14 -12.73 9.81
C LYS A 165 1.33 -13.35 9.07
N SER A 166 1.70 -12.85 7.89
CA SER A 166 2.90 -13.33 7.17
C SER A 166 4.13 -13.29 8.07
N GLY A 167 4.99 -14.31 8.00
CA GLY A 167 6.27 -14.34 8.73
C GLY A 167 7.45 -13.72 7.99
N LEU A 168 7.23 -13.10 6.82
CA LEU A 168 8.31 -12.70 5.90
C LEU A 168 9.21 -11.60 6.46
N ILE A 169 8.64 -10.66 7.21
CA ILE A 169 9.37 -9.54 7.83
C ILE A 169 9.18 -9.63 9.36
N PRO A 170 10.27 -9.65 10.15
CA PRO A 170 10.18 -9.61 11.62
C PRO A 170 9.47 -8.37 12.15
N ASP A 171 8.77 -8.47 13.29
CA ASP A 171 7.99 -7.35 13.83
C ASP A 171 8.86 -6.14 14.22
N GLU A 172 10.11 -6.36 14.66
CA GLU A 172 11.04 -5.26 14.91
C GLU A 172 11.32 -4.43 13.65
N ASP A 173 11.57 -5.10 12.52
CA ASP A 173 11.79 -4.42 11.24
C ASP A 173 10.53 -3.69 10.77
N ARG A 174 9.35 -4.28 11.00
CA ARG A 174 8.07 -3.61 10.72
C ARG A 174 7.93 -2.31 11.49
N ILE A 175 8.19 -2.32 12.79
CA ILE A 175 8.16 -1.12 13.63
C ILE A 175 9.16 -0.08 13.11
N VAL A 176 10.38 -0.51 12.78
CA VAL A 176 11.41 0.35 12.17
C VAL A 176 10.91 1.01 10.88
N TYR A 177 10.22 0.27 9.99
CA TYR A 177 9.64 0.84 8.78
C TYR A 177 8.49 1.81 9.08
N LEU A 178 7.59 1.50 10.02
CA LEU A 178 6.53 2.42 10.43
C LEU A 178 7.09 3.73 10.98
N LEU A 179 8.17 3.67 11.79
CA LEU A 179 8.91 4.84 12.27
C LEU A 179 9.56 5.62 11.13
N ALA A 180 10.31 4.94 10.26
CA ALA A 180 11.06 5.57 9.17
C ALA A 180 10.14 6.26 8.14
N PHE A 181 8.93 5.73 7.96
CA PHE A 181 7.93 6.29 7.04
C PHE A 181 6.97 7.29 7.71
N GLY A 182 7.22 7.66 8.98
CA GLY A 182 6.45 8.66 9.70
C GLY A 182 5.03 8.22 10.10
N LEU A 183 4.74 6.92 10.07
CA LEU A 183 3.40 6.38 10.40
C LEU A 183 3.10 6.40 11.89
N LEU A 184 4.15 6.36 12.72
CA LEU A 184 4.05 6.53 14.16
C LEU A 184 4.31 7.99 14.58
N SER A 185 3.92 8.96 13.76
CA SER A 185 3.92 10.39 14.14
C SER A 185 2.54 10.84 14.59
N SER A 186 2.52 11.88 15.42
CA SER A 186 1.31 12.58 15.84
C SER A 186 0.40 13.01 14.68
N ASP A 187 0.98 13.54 13.60
CA ASP A 187 0.24 13.96 12.40
C ASP A 187 -0.42 12.76 11.69
N SER A 188 0.31 11.66 11.55
CA SER A 188 -0.24 10.40 11.01
C SER A 188 -1.36 9.85 11.88
N LEU A 189 -1.23 9.92 13.21
CA LEU A 189 -2.28 9.50 14.14
C LEU A 189 -3.57 10.30 13.94
N ASP A 190 -3.48 11.63 13.87
CA ASP A 190 -4.67 12.48 13.69
C ASP A 190 -5.42 12.18 12.39
N LYS A 191 -4.68 11.88 11.31
CA LYS A 191 -5.25 11.45 10.01
C LYS A 191 -5.92 10.08 10.13
N MET A 192 -5.24 9.12 10.76
CA MET A 192 -5.77 7.77 10.97
C MET A 192 -7.04 7.76 11.82
N LEU A 193 -7.07 8.53 12.91
CA LEU A 193 -8.26 8.66 13.77
C LEU A 193 -9.48 9.21 13.02
N LYS A 194 -9.29 10.21 12.13
CA LYS A 194 -10.36 10.74 11.29
C LYS A 194 -10.92 9.70 10.33
N VAL A 195 -10.04 8.90 9.72
CA VAL A 195 -10.46 7.79 8.84
C VAL A 195 -11.22 6.73 9.62
N ALA A 196 -10.68 6.29 10.76
CA ALA A 196 -11.32 5.28 11.60
C ALA A 196 -12.71 5.73 12.07
N ALA A 197 -12.84 6.94 12.61
CA ALA A 197 -14.13 7.49 13.02
C ALA A 197 -15.16 7.49 11.89
N ARG A 198 -14.72 7.83 10.67
CA ARG A 198 -15.58 7.86 9.49
C ARG A 198 -15.99 6.46 9.04
N VAL A 199 -15.07 5.51 9.05
CA VAL A 199 -15.33 4.09 8.74
C VAL A 199 -16.29 3.46 9.75
N SER A 200 -16.10 3.72 11.05
CA SER A 200 -16.98 3.26 12.13
C SER A 200 -18.42 3.76 11.95
N THR A 201 -18.56 5.04 11.60
CA THR A 201 -19.86 5.67 11.29
C THR A 201 -20.54 5.00 10.10
N LEU A 202 -19.80 4.77 9.01
CA LEU A 202 -20.32 4.13 7.79
C LEU A 202 -20.69 2.65 7.98
N SER A 203 -20.06 1.98 8.95
CA SER A 203 -20.28 0.56 9.25
C SER A 203 -21.40 0.35 10.26
N GLY A 204 -22.01 1.42 10.79
CA GLY A 204 -23.02 1.32 11.85
C GLY A 204 -22.46 0.80 13.18
N ARG A 205 -21.13 0.77 13.34
CA ARG A 205 -20.44 0.29 14.54
C ARG A 205 -19.88 1.49 15.30
N GLN A 206 -20.69 2.09 16.16
CA GLN A 206 -20.23 3.21 16.99
C GLN A 206 -19.17 2.80 18.03
N GLU A 207 -19.06 1.51 18.38
CA GLU A 207 -18.10 1.01 19.38
C GLU A 207 -16.64 1.04 18.89
N GLU A 208 -16.40 0.88 17.58
CA GLU A 208 -15.07 1.02 16.95
C GLU A 208 -14.60 2.50 16.93
N ALA A 209 -15.43 3.47 17.35
CA ALA A 209 -15.10 4.90 17.44
C ALA A 209 -14.58 5.34 18.83
N SER A 210 -14.35 4.41 19.75
CA SER A 210 -13.91 4.71 21.13
C SER A 210 -12.41 5.05 21.26
N VAL A 211 -11.61 4.77 20.22
CA VAL A 211 -10.17 5.06 20.22
C VAL A 211 -9.95 6.54 19.98
N THR A 212 -9.36 7.21 20.98
CA THR A 212 -9.08 8.64 20.95
C THR A 212 -7.57 8.87 21.05
N ARG A 213 -7.13 10.09 20.77
CA ARG A 213 -5.71 10.44 20.87
C ARG A 213 -5.11 10.16 22.27
N SER A 214 -5.91 10.30 23.33
CA SER A 214 -5.50 10.01 24.71
C SER A 214 -5.28 8.53 25.00
N SER A 215 -5.68 7.63 24.10
CA SER A 215 -5.41 6.20 24.20
C SER A 215 -3.94 5.84 23.92
N PHE A 216 -3.14 6.77 23.36
CA PHE A 216 -1.79 6.48 22.90
C PHE A 216 -0.71 7.19 23.72
N THR A 217 0.40 6.49 23.93
CA THR A 217 1.61 7.09 24.51
C THR A 217 2.40 7.83 23.44
N ILE A 218 2.53 9.16 23.58
CA ILE A 218 3.27 10.00 22.64
C ILE A 218 4.52 10.54 23.33
N VAL A 219 5.69 10.24 22.76
CA VAL A 219 7.00 10.71 23.22
C VAL A 219 7.67 11.44 22.06
N GLU A 220 8.02 12.72 22.26
CA GLU A 220 8.68 13.54 21.23
C GLU A 220 7.99 13.50 19.86
N ASP A 221 6.66 13.69 19.84
CA ASP A 221 5.81 13.63 18.63
C ASP A 221 5.68 12.24 17.97
N ARG A 222 6.18 11.19 18.62
CA ARG A 222 6.12 9.81 18.14
C ARG A 222 5.25 8.93 19.01
N LEU A 223 4.47 8.06 18.39
CA LEU A 223 3.68 7.04 19.08
C LEU A 223 4.61 5.92 19.53
N LYS A 224 4.77 5.77 20.84
CA LYS A 224 5.57 4.72 21.45
C LYS A 224 4.73 3.44 21.56
N ILE A 225 5.11 2.42 20.80
CA ILE A 225 4.38 1.14 20.70
C ILE A 225 5.13 -0.05 21.30
N VAL A 226 6.30 0.22 21.89
CA VAL A 226 7.14 -0.75 22.62
C VAL A 226 7.41 -0.16 24.00
N LYS A 227 7.12 -0.88 25.08
CA LYS A 227 7.24 -0.37 26.46
C LYS A 227 8.69 -0.17 26.89
N ASP A 228 9.56 -1.11 26.53
CA ASP A 228 11.00 -1.08 26.83
C ASP A 228 11.67 0.13 26.17
N ASP A 229 12.18 1.06 26.99
CA ASP A 229 12.85 2.30 26.56
C ASP A 229 14.14 2.04 25.78
N VAL A 230 14.95 1.07 26.23
CA VAL A 230 16.23 0.74 25.57
C VAL A 230 15.95 0.20 24.18
N LYS A 231 14.99 -0.73 24.08
CA LYS A 231 14.57 -1.28 22.79
C LYS A 231 13.95 -0.21 21.90
N TRP A 232 13.13 0.69 22.45
CA TRP A 232 12.53 1.79 21.71
C TRP A 232 13.59 2.70 21.09
N ASP A 233 14.61 3.09 21.85
CA ASP A 233 15.72 3.92 21.38
C ASP A 233 16.54 3.24 20.27
N GLU A 234 16.75 1.92 20.37
CA GLU A 234 17.40 1.14 19.31
C GLU A 234 16.59 1.16 18.01
N LEU A 235 15.27 0.97 18.09
CA LEU A 235 14.38 1.03 16.92
C LEU A 235 14.37 2.43 16.30
N LEU A 236 14.40 3.49 17.11
CA LEU A 236 14.52 4.87 16.63
C LEU A 236 15.84 5.10 15.87
N LYS A 237 16.97 4.61 16.40
CA LYS A 237 18.28 4.68 15.72
C LYS A 237 18.26 3.94 14.39
N LYS A 238 17.70 2.72 14.36
CA LYS A 238 17.53 1.94 13.12
C LYS A 238 16.66 2.68 12.11
N ALA A 239 15.52 3.23 12.53
CA ALA A 239 14.62 3.99 11.65
C ALA A 239 15.31 5.23 11.06
N LYS A 240 16.06 5.97 11.89
CA LYS A 240 16.84 7.13 11.44
C LYS A 240 17.87 6.73 10.38
N SER A 241 18.55 5.59 10.52
CA SER A 241 19.50 5.11 9.52
C SER A 241 18.87 4.84 8.14
N ILE A 242 17.59 4.44 8.09
CA ILE A 242 16.85 4.25 6.84
C ILE A 242 16.53 5.60 6.17
N VAL A 243 16.17 6.60 6.97
CA VAL A 243 15.87 7.97 6.50
C VAL A 243 17.14 8.65 5.99
N ASP A 244 18.24 8.50 6.72
CA ASP A 244 19.53 9.13 6.43
C ASP A 244 20.33 8.41 5.34
N ALA A 245 19.90 7.22 4.88
CA ALA A 245 20.60 6.44 3.88
C ALA A 245 20.77 7.23 2.57
N PRO A 246 22.01 7.38 2.04
CA PRO A 246 22.29 8.24 0.89
C PRO A 246 21.51 7.81 -0.35
N SER A 247 21.07 8.83 -1.08
CA SER A 247 20.26 8.76 -2.31
C SER A 247 20.95 8.09 -3.51
N SER A 248 22.08 7.39 -3.35
CA SER A 248 22.73 6.62 -4.44
C SER A 248 21.85 5.47 -4.97
N MET A 249 20.71 5.22 -4.32
CA MET A 249 19.60 4.39 -4.81
C MET A 249 18.56 5.13 -5.69
N ARG A 250 18.66 6.47 -5.87
CA ARG A 250 17.79 7.29 -6.75
C ARG A 250 18.22 7.29 -8.22
N SER A 251 19.47 6.94 -8.56
CA SER A 251 20.03 7.12 -9.92
C SER A 251 19.73 6.02 -10.96
N GLN A 252 18.94 4.98 -10.63
CA GLN A 252 18.50 3.99 -11.64
C GLN A 252 17.09 4.24 -12.21
N VAL A 253 16.64 5.50 -12.12
CA VAL A 253 15.26 5.92 -12.37
C VAL A 253 15.07 6.71 -13.67
N ALA A 254 16.12 7.19 -14.33
CA ALA A 254 15.97 7.95 -15.59
C ALA A 254 15.20 7.17 -16.69
N ALA A 255 15.15 5.84 -16.61
CA ALA A 255 14.33 5.00 -17.49
C ALA A 255 12.84 4.90 -17.08
N VAL A 256 12.50 5.22 -15.83
CA VAL A 256 11.10 5.36 -15.37
C VAL A 256 10.56 6.71 -15.83
N ASP A 257 11.37 7.77 -15.84
CA ASP A 257 10.97 9.08 -16.35
C ASP A 257 10.69 9.03 -17.88
N SER A 258 11.27 8.07 -18.60
CA SER A 258 10.93 7.79 -20.01
C SER A 258 9.57 7.09 -20.23
N LEU A 259 8.87 6.71 -19.15
CA LEU A 259 7.47 6.29 -19.21
C LEU A 259 6.51 7.49 -19.21
N ASP A 260 7.00 8.70 -18.92
CA ASP A 260 6.19 9.91 -18.72
C ASP A 260 5.84 10.67 -20.01
N GLY A 261 6.31 10.20 -21.17
CA GLY A 261 6.25 10.98 -22.42
C GLY A 261 4.85 11.21 -23.02
N VAL A 262 3.82 10.47 -22.63
CA VAL A 262 2.41 10.63 -23.06
C VAL A 262 1.53 10.02 -21.95
N TRP A 263 0.22 10.23 -21.93
CA TRP A 263 -0.79 9.44 -21.16
C TRP A 263 -1.45 10.09 -19.94
N PHE A 264 -1.57 11.43 -19.88
CA PHE A 264 -2.42 12.10 -18.88
C PHE A 264 -3.86 12.39 -19.32
N ASN A 265 -4.28 12.13 -20.57
CA ASN A 265 -5.58 12.63 -21.06
C ASN A 265 -6.73 11.63 -21.26
N ASP A 266 -6.53 10.30 -21.13
CA ASP A 266 -7.64 9.35 -21.37
C ASP A 266 -7.73 8.25 -20.30
N PHE A 267 -8.29 8.59 -19.13
CA PHE A 267 -8.77 7.60 -18.17
C PHE A 267 -10.13 7.05 -18.62
N ALA A 268 -10.11 5.97 -19.40
CA ALA A 268 -11.29 5.14 -19.65
C ALA A 268 -11.30 3.91 -18.71
N PRO A 269 -12.42 3.57 -18.06
CA PRO A 269 -12.49 2.56 -17.01
C PRO A 269 -12.59 1.15 -17.61
N PHE A 270 -11.52 0.35 -17.62
CA PHE A 270 -11.60 -1.01 -18.16
C PHE A 270 -10.89 -2.08 -17.33
N SER A 271 -11.73 -2.76 -16.53
CA SER A 271 -11.65 -4.14 -16.06
C SER A 271 -10.34 -4.57 -15.36
N PHE A 272 -10.27 -4.31 -14.06
CA PHE A 272 -9.43 -5.04 -13.11
C PHE A 272 -10.31 -5.97 -12.27
N PHE A 273 -10.47 -7.22 -12.70
CA PHE A 273 -11.14 -8.25 -11.91
C PHE A 273 -10.10 -9.14 -11.21
N LEU A 274 -10.25 -9.30 -9.90
CA LEU A 274 -9.61 -10.33 -9.05
C LEU A 274 -8.09 -10.24 -8.86
N LEU A 275 -7.61 -9.11 -8.33
CA LEU A 275 -6.24 -9.04 -7.80
C LEU A 275 -6.14 -9.42 -6.32
N PHE A 276 -7.22 -9.27 -5.54
CA PHE A 276 -7.12 -9.32 -4.06
C PHE A 276 -7.36 -10.68 -3.43
N ARG A 277 -8.14 -11.57 -4.05
CA ARG A 277 -8.36 -12.94 -3.52
C ARG A 277 -7.09 -13.80 -3.45
N PHE A 278 -6.01 -13.43 -4.13
CA PHE A 278 -4.87 -14.32 -4.36
C PHE A 278 -3.49 -13.74 -3.99
N ILE A 279 -3.42 -12.48 -3.54
CA ILE A 279 -2.19 -11.94 -2.93
C ILE A 279 -1.97 -12.56 -1.55
N TYR A 280 -3.04 -12.89 -0.83
CA TYR A 280 -2.97 -13.26 0.59
C TYR A 280 -3.35 -14.70 0.94
N PHE A 281 -3.80 -15.50 -0.02
CA PHE A 281 -4.16 -16.89 0.24
C PHE A 281 -3.02 -17.90 0.00
N TYR A 282 -1.84 -17.46 -0.48
CA TYR A 282 -0.73 -18.35 -0.86
C TYR A 282 0.67 -17.71 -0.72
N VAL A 283 0.88 -16.85 0.28
CA VAL A 283 2.22 -16.53 0.81
C VAL A 283 2.42 -17.33 2.08
#